data_AF-D4GUC1-F1
#
_entry.id   AF-D4GUC1-F1
#
_cell.length_a   1.000
_cell.length_b   1.000
_cell.length_c   1.000
_cell.angle_alpha   90.00
_cell.angle_beta   90.00
_cell.angle_gamma   90.00
#
_symmetry.space_group_name_H-M   'P 1'
#
loop_
_entity.id
_entity.type
_entity.pdbx_description
1 polymer ?
#
loop_
_entity_poly.entity_id
_entity_poly.type
_entity_poly.pdbx_seq_one_letter_code
_entity_poly.pdbx_strand_id
1 'polypeptide(L)'
;MRIGRREAVGIVVALAVFAGVVAAVTGGGAGTLTVERVDELPQGQGAVAFGNLDPDQREMFAEAVSTGEPVALPNESARNEFVDPGYVRYDGDIYRTTVSD
;
A
#
# COMPACT_ATOMS: atom_id res chain seq x y z
N MET A 1 -23.46 37.03 21.50
CA MET A 1 -22.38 37.26 20.53
C MET A 1 -21.45 36.06 20.61
N ARG A 2 -21.44 35.13 19.64
CA ARG A 2 -20.57 35.12 18.42
C ARG A 2 -19.09 35.20 18.85
N ILE A 3 -18.20 34.21 18.71
CA ILE A 3 -17.71 33.40 17.55
C ILE A 3 -16.68 32.43 18.19
N GLY A 4 -16.58 31.11 17.95
CA GLY A 4 -16.30 30.41 16.70
C GLY A 4 -14.78 30.21 16.48
N ARG A 5 -14.38 29.08 15.84
CA ARG A 5 -13.06 28.75 15.21
C ARG A 5 -12.15 27.85 16.08
N ARG A 6 -12.19 26.52 15.90
CA ARG A 6 -11.39 25.73 14.93
C ARG A 6 -9.88 26.00 15.04
N GLU A 7 -9.19 25.25 15.89
CA GLU A 7 -7.73 25.07 15.81
C GLU A 7 -7.50 23.83 14.95
N ALA A 8 -7.27 24.07 13.66
CA ALA A 8 -6.85 23.05 12.72
C ALA A 8 -5.41 22.67 13.06
N VAL A 9 -5.19 21.46 13.56
CA VAL A 9 -3.85 20.89 13.70
C VAL A 9 -3.36 20.60 12.29
N GLY A 10 -2.54 21.51 11.76
CA GLY A 10 -1.89 21.38 10.47
C GLY A 10 -0.96 20.18 10.50
N ILE A 11 -1.37 19.10 9.84
CA ILE A 11 -0.53 17.92 9.66
C ILE A 11 0.50 18.26 8.57
N VAL A 12 1.76 18.26 8.98
CA VAL A 12 2.92 18.41 8.11
C VAL A 12 3.07 17.11 7.32
N VAL A 13 2.71 17.13 6.04
CA VAL A 13 2.90 16.01 5.12
C VAL A 13 4.38 15.94 4.76
N ALA A 14 5.10 14.97 5.31
CA ALA A 14 6.47 14.66 4.88
C ALA A 14 6.40 13.86 3.57
N LEU A 15 6.54 14.57 2.45
CA LEU A 15 6.76 13.98 1.12
C LEU A 15 8.14 13.32 1.10
N ALA A 16 8.18 11.99 1.22
CA ALA A 16 9.38 11.21 0.93
C ALA A 16 9.49 11.03 -0.59
N VAL A 17 10.54 11.60 -1.18
CA VAL A 17 10.89 11.43 -2.59
C VAL A 17 11.60 10.09 -2.74
N PHE A 18 10.91 9.08 -3.24
CA PHE A 18 11.49 7.77 -3.54
C PHE A 18 12.15 7.77 -4.91
N ALA A 19 13.49 7.86 -4.93
CA ALA A 19 14.32 7.62 -6.12
C ALA A 19 14.97 6.24 -5.94
N GLY A 20 14.34 5.21 -6.52
CA GLY A 20 14.62 3.81 -6.24
C GLY A 20 14.53 2.94 -7.48
N VAL A 21 15.50 2.05 -7.68
CA VAL A 21 15.78 1.35 -8.95
C VAL A 21 14.76 0.24 -9.21
N VAL A 22 13.97 0.38 -10.27
CA VAL A 22 13.04 -0.66 -10.75
C VAL A 22 13.87 -1.87 -11.24
N ALA A 23 13.86 -2.97 -10.48
CA ALA A 23 14.29 -4.26 -11.00
C ALA A 23 13.30 -4.68 -12.09
N ALA A 24 13.67 -4.42 -13.35
CA ALA A 24 12.83 -4.72 -14.50
C ALA A 24 12.66 -6.23 -14.66
N VAL A 25 11.55 -6.77 -14.16
CA VAL A 25 11.08 -8.11 -14.52
C VAL A 25 10.55 -8.03 -15.95
N THR A 26 11.38 -8.46 -16.90
CA THR A 26 11.04 -8.55 -18.33
C THR A 26 10.03 -9.68 -18.55
N GLY A 27 8.75 -9.42 -18.31
CA GLY A 27 7.67 -10.36 -18.61
C GLY A 27 6.32 -9.75 -18.31
N GLY A 28 5.69 -9.10 -19.31
CA GLY A 28 4.27 -8.72 -19.35
C GLY A 28 3.61 -8.42 -18.00
N GLY A 29 4.22 -7.57 -17.17
CA GLY A 29 3.82 -7.39 -15.79
C GLY A 29 2.44 -6.76 -15.66
N ALA A 30 1.69 -7.14 -14.62
CA ALA A 30 0.36 -6.60 -14.30
C ALA A 30 0.42 -5.28 -13.51
N GLY A 31 1.52 -4.54 -13.68
CA GLY A 31 1.81 -3.29 -13.01
C GLY A 31 2.84 -3.41 -11.87
N THR A 32 2.84 -2.43 -11.00
CA THR A 32 3.71 -2.32 -9.81
C THR A 32 2.87 -2.11 -8.56
N LEU A 33 3.25 -2.77 -7.47
CA LEU A 33 2.68 -2.62 -6.14
C LEU A 33 3.49 -1.60 -5.35
N THR A 34 2.80 -0.62 -4.77
CA THR A 34 3.33 0.24 -3.71
C THR A 34 2.50 0.05 -2.45
N VAL A 35 3.15 0.19 -1.30
CA VAL A 35 2.51 0.03 0.02
C VAL A 35 2.81 1.23 0.90
N GLU A 36 1.80 1.67 1.63
CA GLU A 36 1.90 2.81 2.55
C GLU A 36 1.25 2.43 3.88
N ARG A 37 1.97 2.57 4.99
CA ARG A 37 1.37 2.40 6.32
C ARG A 37 0.39 3.54 6.57
N VAL A 38 -0.82 3.20 7.02
CA VAL A 38 -1.85 4.15 7.42
C VAL A 38 -2.26 3.91 8.87
N ASP A 39 -2.65 4.97 9.56
CA ASP A 39 -3.03 4.89 10.98
C ASP A 39 -4.38 4.20 11.20
N GLU A 40 -5.34 4.42 10.29
CA GLU A 40 -6.70 3.90 10.41
C GLU A 40 -7.23 3.40 9.06
N LEU A 41 -8.06 2.35 9.13
CA LEU A 41 -8.80 1.87 7.96
C LEU A 41 -10.01 2.78 7.70
N PRO A 42 -10.22 3.28 6.47
CA PRO A 42 -11.38 4.08 6.16
C PRO A 42 -12.69 3.34 6.45
N GLN A 43 -13.70 4.06 6.93
CA GLN A 43 -14.99 3.46 7.26
C GLN A 43 -15.62 2.78 6.04
N GLY A 44 -16.11 1.56 6.24
CA GLY A 44 -16.71 0.74 5.18
C GLY A 44 -15.71 -0.05 4.33
N GLN A 45 -14.40 0.15 4.51
CA GLN A 45 -13.38 -0.66 3.83
C GLN A 45 -13.03 -1.92 4.61
N GLY A 46 -12.71 -2.99 3.85
CA GLY A 46 -12.08 -4.19 4.37
C GLY A 46 -10.56 -4.07 4.40
N ALA A 47 -9.89 -4.99 5.07
CA ALA A 47 -8.46 -5.20 4.88
C ALA A 47 -8.15 -6.69 4.99
N VAL A 48 -7.34 -7.17 4.06
CA VAL A 48 -6.91 -8.55 3.96
C VAL A 48 -5.93 -8.84 5.07
N ALA A 49 -6.07 -9.97 5.76
CA ALA A 49 -5.03 -10.38 6.71
C ALA A 49 -3.82 -10.88 5.91
N PHE A 50 -2.60 -10.46 6.28
CA PHE A 50 -1.38 -10.93 5.58
C PHE A 50 -1.29 -12.45 5.46
N GLY A 51 -1.75 -13.20 6.47
CA GLY A 51 -1.79 -14.67 6.44
C GLY A 51 -2.75 -15.28 5.42
N ASN A 52 -3.66 -14.49 4.85
CA ASN A 52 -4.61 -14.91 3.80
C ASN A 52 -4.09 -14.59 2.39
N LEU A 53 -2.98 -13.86 2.25
CA LEU A 53 -2.33 -13.65 0.97
C LEU A 53 -1.67 -14.95 0.49
N ASP A 54 -1.68 -15.16 -0.82
CA ASP A 54 -0.91 -16.23 -1.44
C ASP A 54 0.59 -16.08 -1.12
N PRO A 55 1.38 -17.18 -1.10
CA PRO A 55 2.81 -17.12 -0.80
C PRO A 55 3.57 -16.04 -1.59
N ASP A 56 3.36 -15.99 -2.90
CA ASP A 56 4.03 -15.03 -3.77
C ASP A 56 3.60 -13.59 -3.46
N GLN A 57 2.30 -13.37 -3.20
CA GLN A 57 1.77 -12.06 -2.78
C GLN A 57 2.37 -11.62 -1.44
N ARG A 58 2.58 -12.54 -0.50
CA ARG A 58 3.25 -12.23 0.77
C ARG A 58 4.68 -11.79 0.56
N GLU A 59 5.42 -12.44 -0.33
CA GLU A 59 6.80 -12.07 -0.65
C GLU A 59 6.85 -10.65 -1.25
N MET A 60 6.03 -10.37 -2.26
CA MET A 60 5.99 -9.04 -2.88
C MET A 60 5.53 -7.94 -1.92
N PHE A 61 4.52 -8.23 -1.08
CA PHE A 61 4.05 -7.28 -0.07
C PHE A 61 5.13 -7.02 0.99
N ALA A 62 5.77 -8.07 1.49
CA ALA A 62 6.84 -7.94 2.48
C ALA A 62 8.06 -7.21 1.91
N GLU A 63 8.40 -7.45 0.65
CA GLU A 63 9.43 -6.71 -0.08
C GLU A 63 9.07 -5.23 -0.15
N ALA A 64 7.86 -4.89 -0.62
CA ALA A 64 7.40 -3.51 -0.73
C ALA A 64 7.37 -2.79 0.64
N VAL A 65 7.00 -3.50 1.73
CA VAL A 65 7.05 -2.95 3.09
C VAL A 65 8.50 -2.74 3.54
N SER A 66 9.39 -3.68 3.24
CA SER A 66 10.79 -3.64 3.70
C SER A 66 11.61 -2.60 2.93
N THR A 67 11.38 -2.42 1.64
CA THR A 67 12.14 -1.49 0.79
C THR A 67 11.49 -0.12 0.74
N GLY A 68 10.16 -0.05 0.90
CA GLY A 68 9.38 1.15 0.58
C GLY A 68 9.36 1.47 -0.92
N GLU A 69 9.83 0.55 -1.76
CA GLU A 69 9.95 0.75 -3.21
C GLU A 69 8.82 0.04 -3.97
N PRO A 70 8.49 0.48 -5.19
CA PRO A 70 7.55 -0.23 -6.05
C PRO A 70 8.07 -1.62 -6.41
N VAL A 71 7.24 -2.65 -6.18
CA VAL A 71 7.54 -4.05 -6.51
C VAL A 71 6.78 -4.47 -7.76
N ALA A 72 7.44 -5.12 -8.71
CA ALA A 72 6.81 -5.57 -9.95
C ALA A 72 5.81 -6.71 -9.68
N LEU A 73 4.61 -6.60 -10.25
CA LEU A 73 3.59 -7.65 -10.20
C LEU A 73 3.69 -8.51 -11.46
N PRO A 74 4.00 -9.81 -11.35
CA PRO A 74 4.29 -10.65 -12.51
C PRO A 74 3.07 -11.01 -13.35
N ASN A 75 1.86 -10.96 -12.78
CA ASN A 75 0.61 -11.35 -13.46
C ASN A 75 -0.64 -10.82 -12.71
N GLU A 76 -1.83 -10.98 -13.30
CA GLU A 76 -3.09 -10.52 -12.71
C GLU A 76 -3.43 -11.22 -11.39
N SER A 77 -3.10 -12.50 -11.23
CA SER A 77 -3.33 -13.22 -9.96
C SER A 77 -2.55 -12.60 -8.81
N ALA A 78 -1.32 -12.17 -9.06
CA ALA A 78 -0.52 -11.41 -8.10
C ALA A 78 -1.12 -10.03 -7.75
N ARG A 79 -1.89 -9.43 -8.67
CA ARG A 79 -2.49 -8.09 -8.51
C ARG A 79 -3.80 -8.12 -7.71
N ASN A 80 -4.64 -9.13 -7.90
CA ASN A 80 -6.07 -9.08 -7.52
C ASN A 80 -6.33 -8.68 -6.06
N GLU A 81 -5.57 -9.24 -5.12
CA GLU A 81 -5.80 -9.01 -3.68
C GLU A 81 -5.40 -7.60 -3.21
N PHE A 82 -4.62 -6.89 -4.03
CA PHE A 82 -4.13 -5.54 -3.73
C PHE A 82 -4.99 -4.41 -4.31
N VAL A 83 -6.03 -4.73 -5.10
CA VAL A 83 -6.90 -3.74 -5.76
C VAL A 83 -8.20 -3.53 -4.98
N ASP A 84 -8.79 -4.61 -4.46
CA ASP A 84 -10.02 -4.57 -3.66
C ASP A 84 -9.94 -5.68 -2.60
N PRO A 85 -9.77 -5.35 -1.30
CA PRO A 85 -10.08 -4.06 -0.66
C PRO A 85 -9.00 -2.98 -0.75
N GLY A 86 -7.79 -3.30 -1.24
CA GLY A 86 -6.69 -2.33 -1.34
C GLY A 86 -6.01 -2.02 0.00
N TYR A 87 -6.18 -2.89 0.99
CA TYR A 87 -5.56 -2.78 2.31
C TYR A 87 -5.14 -4.15 2.84
N VAL A 88 -3.99 -4.21 3.50
CA VAL A 88 -3.46 -5.41 4.15
C VAL A 88 -3.15 -5.12 5.62
N ARG A 89 -3.58 -6.00 6.52
CA ARG A 89 -3.18 -6.00 7.94
C ARG A 89 -1.93 -6.86 8.12
N TYR A 90 -0.87 -6.24 8.62
CA TYR A 90 0.43 -6.88 8.81
C TYR A 90 1.11 -6.33 10.07
N ASP A 91 1.62 -7.23 10.91
CA ASP A 91 2.35 -6.90 12.16
C ASP A 91 1.66 -5.90 13.11
N GLY A 92 0.33 -5.95 13.17
CA GLY A 92 -0.48 -5.03 14.00
C GLY A 92 -0.79 -3.68 13.34
N ASP A 93 -0.24 -3.43 12.16
CA ASP A 93 -0.45 -2.24 11.36
C ASP A 93 -1.39 -2.49 10.16
N ILE A 94 -1.82 -1.38 9.53
CA ILE A 94 -2.62 -1.40 8.31
C ILE A 94 -1.80 -0.72 7.21
N TYR A 95 -1.72 -1.39 6.07
CA TYR A 95 -1.03 -0.88 4.89
C TYR A 95 -2.04 -0.72 3.76
N ARG A 96 -2.07 0.47 3.16
CA ARG A 96 -2.76 0.70 1.90
C ARG A 96 -1.90 0.18 0.76
N THR A 97 -2.52 -0.57 -0.15
CA THR A 97 -1.88 -1.06 -1.37
C THR A 97 -2.34 -0.22 -2.56
N THR A 98 -1.41 0.14 -3.44
CA THR A 98 -1.73 0.85 -4.69
C THR A 98 -1.04 0.14 -5.83
N VAL A 99 -1.82 -0.23 -6.85
CA VAL A 99 -1.32 -0.85 -8.08
C VAL A 99 -1.33 0.18 -9.20
N SER A 100 -0.19 0.32 -9.89
CA SER A 100 -0.02 1.20 -11.06
C SER A 100 0.42 0.39 -12.28
N ASP A 101 -0.21 0.65 -13.43
CA ASP A 101 0.15 0.06 -14.73
C ASP A 101 1.26 0.85 -15.44
#